data_AF-A0A1A7W7M1-F1
#
_entry.id   AF-A0A1A7W7M1-F1
#
_cell.length_a   1.000
_cell.length_b   1.000
_cell.length_c   1.000
_cell.angle_alpha   90.00
_cell.angle_beta   90.00
_cell.angle_gamma   90.00
#
_symmetry.space_group_name_H-M   'P 1'
#
loop_
_entity.id
_entity.type
_entity.pdbx_description
1 polymer ?
#
loop_
_entity_poly.entity_id
_entity_poly.type
_entity_poly.pdbx_seq_one_letter_code
_entity_poly.pdbx_strand_id
1 'polypeptide(L)'
;MPCSKLGQILRSPFMKFVAHAVSFTLFLGLLVINASDRFEGVKNLPNETITDHPRQVFRVKTTQFSWTEMLIMKWVLGMIWSECKEIWSDGPREYIMHLWNVLDFGMLSIFVASFTARFMAFLKASKAQQYVDMHVPDDDISNASLPDEVAYFTYARNKWRPSDPQIISEGLYAIAVVLSFSRIAYILPANESFGPLQISLGRTVKDIFKFMVIFIMVFVAFMIGMFNLYSYYLGAKYNPAFTTVEESFKTLFWSIFGLSEVISVVLKYDHKFIENIGYVLYGVYNVTMVVVLLNMLIAMINSSYQEIEEDADVE
;
A
#
# COMPACT_ATOMS: atom_id res chain seq x y z
N MET A 1 -20.83 -35.69 6.14
CA MET A 1 -22.14 -35.85 6.82
C MET A 1 -22.14 -35.04 8.12
N PRO A 2 -23.15 -34.18 8.34
CA PRO A 2 -23.16 -33.24 9.48
C PRO A 2 -23.22 -33.90 10.87
N CYS A 3 -23.60 -35.19 10.97
CA CYS A 3 -23.72 -35.92 12.23
C CYS A 3 -22.63 -36.98 12.47
N SER A 4 -21.53 -36.97 11.71
CA SER A 4 -20.42 -37.91 11.93
C SER A 4 -19.59 -37.52 13.16
N LYS A 5 -18.87 -38.49 13.77
CA LYS A 5 -17.90 -38.22 14.86
C LYS A 5 -16.87 -37.15 14.45
N LEU A 6 -16.39 -37.19 13.21
CA LEU A 6 -15.52 -36.16 12.64
C LEU A 6 -16.20 -34.79 12.53
N GLY A 7 -17.48 -34.75 12.15
CA GLY A 7 -18.27 -33.51 12.09
C GLY A 7 -18.49 -32.87 13.47
N GLN A 8 -18.58 -33.67 14.53
CA GLN A 8 -18.67 -33.16 15.91
C GLN A 8 -17.33 -32.57 16.38
N ILE A 9 -16.20 -33.22 16.06
CA ILE A 9 -14.85 -32.70 16.37
C ILE A 9 -14.60 -31.36 15.66
N LEU A 10 -14.99 -31.25 14.37
CA LEU A 10 -14.84 -30.03 13.57
C LEU A 10 -15.69 -28.85 14.06
N ARG A 11 -16.74 -29.09 14.86
CA ARG A 11 -17.57 -28.04 15.44
C ARG A 11 -16.96 -27.38 16.68
N SER A 12 -15.88 -27.95 17.23
CA SER A 12 -15.21 -27.37 18.40
C SER A 12 -14.65 -25.97 18.09
N PRO A 13 -14.68 -25.02 19.07
CA PRO A 13 -14.17 -23.66 18.88
C PRO A 13 -12.70 -23.63 18.42
N PHE A 14 -11.86 -24.50 18.99
CA PHE A 14 -10.46 -24.64 18.59
C PHE A 14 -10.31 -25.04 17.12
N MET A 15 -11.05 -26.06 16.65
CA MET A 15 -10.96 -26.47 15.24
C MET A 15 -11.46 -25.40 14.28
N LYS A 16 -12.46 -24.59 14.68
CA LYS A 16 -12.89 -23.42 13.89
C LYS A 16 -11.77 -22.39 13.80
N PHE A 17 -11.14 -22.04 14.91
CA PHE A 17 -9.99 -21.12 14.93
C PHE A 17 -8.86 -21.60 14.02
N VAL A 18 -8.44 -22.86 14.17
CA VAL A 18 -7.39 -23.45 13.32
C VAL A 18 -7.78 -23.44 11.85
N ALA A 19 -9.03 -23.79 11.52
CA ALA A 19 -9.50 -23.76 10.13
C ALA A 19 -9.46 -22.34 9.53
N HIS A 20 -9.85 -21.32 10.30
CA HIS A 20 -9.75 -19.92 9.87
C HIS A 20 -8.29 -19.48 9.68
N ALA A 21 -7.41 -19.81 10.63
CA ALA A 21 -5.99 -19.49 10.54
C ALA A 21 -5.33 -20.15 9.33
N VAL A 22 -5.55 -21.45 9.11
CA VAL A 22 -5.00 -22.18 7.96
C VAL A 22 -5.56 -21.64 6.64
N SER A 23 -6.87 -21.36 6.57
CA SER A 23 -7.48 -20.73 5.40
C SER A 23 -6.80 -19.40 5.07
N PHE A 24 -6.55 -18.57 6.07
CA PHE A 24 -5.90 -17.29 5.87
C PHE A 24 -4.43 -17.42 5.44
N THR A 25 -3.67 -18.33 6.05
CA THR A 25 -2.28 -18.62 5.64
C THR A 25 -2.20 -19.14 4.21
N LEU A 26 -3.15 -19.97 3.78
CA LEU A 26 -3.25 -20.42 2.38
C LEU A 26 -3.54 -19.26 1.42
N PHE A 27 -4.40 -18.31 1.81
CA PHE A 27 -4.64 -17.11 1.03
C PHE A 27 -3.35 -16.29 0.82
N LEU A 28 -2.57 -16.06 1.89
CA LEU A 28 -1.28 -15.38 1.78
C LEU A 28 -0.29 -16.16 0.91
N GLY A 29 -0.23 -17.49 1.07
CA GLY A 29 0.58 -18.35 0.20
C GLY A 29 0.19 -18.22 -1.27
N LEU A 30 -1.10 -18.11 -1.56
CA LEU A 30 -1.61 -17.94 -2.92
C LEU A 30 -1.23 -16.56 -3.52
N LEU A 31 -1.18 -15.49 -2.71
CA LEU A 31 -0.64 -14.20 -3.14
C LEU A 31 0.85 -14.29 -3.51
N VAL A 32 1.64 -15.03 -2.72
CA VAL A 32 3.07 -15.26 -2.98
C VAL A 32 3.27 -16.09 -4.26
N ILE A 33 2.48 -17.15 -4.46
CA ILE A 33 2.49 -17.96 -5.69
C ILE A 33 2.11 -17.11 -6.91
N ASN A 34 1.16 -16.18 -6.78
CA ASN A 34 0.82 -15.28 -7.89
C ASN A 34 1.99 -14.34 -8.28
N ALA A 35 2.93 -14.09 -7.36
CA ALA A 35 4.13 -13.31 -7.62
C ALA A 35 5.33 -14.17 -8.07
N SER A 36 5.30 -15.50 -7.89
CA SER A 36 6.48 -16.36 -8.00
C SER A 36 7.11 -16.40 -9.38
N ASP A 37 6.31 -16.26 -10.44
CA ASP A 37 6.79 -16.29 -11.83
C ASP A 37 7.81 -15.19 -12.16
N ARG A 38 7.92 -14.17 -11.28
CA ARG A 38 8.79 -13.01 -11.47
C ARG A 38 9.93 -12.93 -10.45
N PHE A 39 10.15 -13.96 -9.62
CA PHE A 39 11.18 -13.94 -8.56
C PHE A 39 12.61 -13.87 -9.09
N GLU A 40 12.90 -14.51 -10.23
CA GLU A 40 14.21 -14.43 -10.89
C GLU A 40 14.38 -13.16 -11.74
N GLY A 41 13.36 -12.29 -11.77
CA GLY A 41 13.28 -11.13 -12.65
C GLY A 41 12.47 -11.40 -13.93
N VAL A 42 12.15 -10.32 -14.65
CA VAL A 42 11.39 -10.38 -15.90
C VAL A 42 12.37 -10.48 -17.08
N LYS A 43 12.09 -11.38 -18.04
CA LYS A 43 12.98 -11.64 -19.18
C LYS A 43 13.01 -10.52 -20.23
N ASN A 44 11.93 -9.74 -20.34
CA ASN A 44 11.73 -8.76 -21.40
C ASN A 44 11.88 -7.33 -20.87
N LEU A 45 12.33 -6.43 -21.75
CA LEU A 45 12.44 -5.01 -21.38
C LEU A 45 11.06 -4.31 -21.42
N PRO A 46 10.86 -3.22 -20.65
CA PRO A 46 9.57 -2.52 -20.58
C PRO A 46 9.11 -1.85 -21.89
N ASN A 47 10.01 -1.67 -22.85
CA ASN A 47 9.76 -1.09 -24.18
C ASN A 47 9.47 -2.13 -25.26
N GLU A 48 9.63 -3.42 -24.98
CA GLU A 48 9.41 -4.51 -25.94
C GLU A 48 7.97 -5.04 -25.85
N THR A 49 7.40 -5.39 -27.00
CA THR A 49 6.06 -6.00 -27.12
C THR A 49 6.21 -7.38 -27.73
N ILE A 50 5.74 -8.41 -27.02
CA ILE A 50 5.74 -9.79 -27.50
C ILE A 50 4.31 -10.32 -27.50
N THR A 51 3.81 -10.65 -28.69
CA THR A 51 2.50 -11.24 -28.93
C THR A 51 2.66 -12.73 -29.29
N ASP A 52 1.63 -13.54 -29.03
CA ASP A 52 1.66 -14.97 -29.37
C ASP A 52 1.34 -15.18 -30.86
N HIS A 53 0.52 -14.29 -31.42
CA HIS A 53 0.16 -14.26 -32.84
C HIS A 53 0.24 -12.83 -33.38
N PRO A 54 0.59 -12.62 -34.67
CA PRO A 54 0.75 -11.29 -35.26
C PRO A 54 -0.52 -10.42 -35.21
N ARG A 55 -1.72 -11.03 -35.23
CA ARG A 55 -3.01 -10.32 -35.12
C ARG A 55 -3.39 -9.94 -33.68
N GLN A 56 -2.69 -10.45 -32.66
CA GLN A 56 -3.05 -10.24 -31.27
C GLN A 56 -2.58 -8.86 -30.78
N VAL A 57 -3.48 -8.09 -30.19
CA VAL A 57 -3.18 -6.85 -29.50
C VAL A 57 -2.42 -7.16 -28.22
N PHE A 58 -1.23 -6.56 -28.07
CA PHE A 58 -0.34 -6.77 -26.92
C PHE A 58 -1.07 -6.66 -25.56
N ARG A 59 -1.99 -5.70 -25.43
CA ARG A 59 -2.73 -5.49 -24.17
C ARG A 59 -3.48 -6.74 -23.69
N VAL A 60 -4.11 -7.50 -24.59
CA VAL A 60 -4.92 -8.67 -24.24
C VAL A 60 -4.09 -9.70 -23.48
N LYS A 61 -2.86 -9.94 -23.94
CA LYS A 61 -1.92 -10.86 -23.29
C LYS A 61 -1.52 -10.40 -21.89
N THR A 62 -1.41 -9.09 -21.67
CA THR A 62 -1.01 -8.53 -20.36
C THR A 62 -2.16 -8.44 -19.35
N THR A 63 -3.41 -8.29 -19.81
CA THR A 63 -4.58 -8.06 -18.94
C THR A 63 -5.44 -9.31 -18.72
N GLN A 64 -5.08 -10.45 -19.33
CA GLN A 64 -5.79 -11.71 -19.11
C GLN A 64 -5.63 -12.19 -17.67
N PHE A 65 -6.70 -12.80 -17.12
CA PHE A 65 -6.69 -13.33 -15.76
C PHE A 65 -6.04 -14.71 -15.72
N SER A 66 -5.12 -14.90 -14.78
CA SER A 66 -4.56 -16.23 -14.50
C SER A 66 -5.48 -17.04 -13.59
N TRP A 67 -5.28 -18.37 -13.56
CA TRP A 67 -6.01 -19.25 -12.64
C TRP A 67 -5.79 -18.88 -11.17
N THR A 68 -4.57 -18.46 -10.80
CA THR A 68 -4.26 -17.96 -9.46
C THR A 68 -5.06 -16.71 -9.14
N GLU A 69 -5.11 -15.72 -10.04
CA GLU A 69 -5.91 -14.50 -9.86
C GLU A 69 -7.40 -14.81 -9.68
N MET A 70 -7.95 -15.76 -10.45
CA MET A 70 -9.34 -16.20 -10.29
C MET A 70 -9.62 -16.82 -8.91
N LEU A 71 -8.67 -17.59 -8.38
CA LEU A 71 -8.78 -18.14 -7.02
C LEU A 71 -8.72 -17.02 -5.96
N ILE A 72 -7.83 -16.03 -6.11
CA ILE A 72 -7.78 -14.86 -5.21
C ILE A 72 -9.12 -14.13 -5.23
N MET A 73 -9.67 -13.83 -6.41
CA MET A 73 -10.95 -13.13 -6.55
C MET A 73 -12.08 -13.89 -5.86
N LYS A 74 -12.15 -15.22 -6.05
CA LYS A 74 -13.13 -16.06 -5.35
C LYS A 74 -12.95 -16.03 -3.83
N TRP A 75 -11.70 -16.01 -3.35
CA TRP A 75 -11.40 -15.95 -1.92
C TRP A 75 -11.81 -14.62 -1.30
N VAL A 76 -11.50 -13.51 -1.97
CA VAL A 76 -11.85 -12.15 -1.54
C VAL A 76 -13.38 -11.99 -1.48
N LEU A 77 -14.13 -12.53 -2.45
CA LEU A 77 -15.59 -12.56 -2.39
C LEU A 77 -16.12 -13.30 -1.16
N GLY A 78 -15.46 -14.40 -0.77
CA GLY A 78 -15.78 -15.13 0.46
C GLY A 78 -15.53 -14.31 1.73
N MET A 79 -14.41 -13.58 1.78
CA MET A 79 -14.11 -12.68 2.91
C MET A 79 -15.11 -11.52 2.99
N ILE A 80 -15.44 -10.88 1.87
CA ILE A 80 -16.46 -9.81 1.81
C ILE A 80 -17.80 -10.32 2.32
N TRP A 81 -18.21 -11.52 1.92
CA TRP A 81 -19.45 -12.10 2.41
C TRP A 81 -19.44 -12.35 3.92
N SER A 82 -18.28 -12.72 4.49
CA SER A 82 -18.10 -12.86 5.93
C SER A 82 -18.25 -11.51 6.64
N GLU A 83 -17.56 -10.47 6.17
CA GLU A 83 -17.63 -9.13 6.75
C GLU A 83 -19.05 -8.53 6.67
N CYS A 84 -19.73 -8.70 5.53
CA CYS A 84 -21.11 -8.23 5.39
C CYS A 84 -22.06 -8.86 6.41
N LYS A 85 -21.83 -10.12 6.78
CA LYS A 85 -22.62 -10.80 7.81
C LYS A 85 -22.32 -10.27 9.21
N GLU A 86 -21.05 -10.01 9.51
CA GLU A 86 -20.61 -9.44 10.79
C GLU A 86 -21.19 -8.04 10.99
N ILE A 87 -21.09 -7.18 9.98
CA ILE A 87 -21.69 -5.83 10.00
C ILE A 87 -23.21 -5.92 10.23
N TRP A 88 -23.88 -6.91 9.64
CA TRP A 88 -25.32 -7.10 9.78
C TRP A 88 -25.70 -7.63 11.18
N SER A 89 -24.90 -8.53 11.78
CA SER A 89 -25.18 -9.09 13.10
C SER A 89 -24.89 -8.11 14.23
N ASP A 90 -23.75 -7.43 14.16
CA ASP A 90 -23.22 -6.63 15.27
C ASP A 90 -23.70 -5.17 15.17
N GLY A 91 -24.09 -4.77 13.96
CA GLY A 91 -24.51 -3.42 13.63
C GLY A 91 -23.33 -2.51 13.30
N PRO A 92 -23.55 -1.47 12.46
CA PRO A 92 -22.47 -0.64 11.92
C PRO A 92 -21.74 0.19 12.98
N ARG A 93 -22.41 0.53 14.09
CA ARG A 93 -21.80 1.32 15.17
C ARG A 93 -20.74 0.52 15.92
N GLU A 94 -21.06 -0.71 16.30
CA GLU A 94 -20.13 -1.57 17.04
C GLU A 94 -18.95 -1.96 16.15
N TYR A 95 -19.23 -2.28 14.88
CA TYR A 95 -18.21 -2.62 13.90
C TYR A 95 -17.13 -1.53 13.73
N ILE A 96 -17.54 -0.26 13.60
CA ILE A 96 -16.59 0.85 13.39
C ILE A 96 -15.78 1.18 14.65
N MET A 97 -16.27 0.83 15.85
CA MET A 97 -15.50 1.03 17.09
C MET A 97 -14.28 0.11 17.17
N HIS A 98 -14.29 -1.02 16.46
CA HIS A 98 -13.15 -1.92 16.36
C HIS A 98 -12.24 -1.52 15.18
N LEU A 99 -11.10 -0.88 15.47
CA LEU A 99 -10.09 -0.45 14.48
C LEU A 99 -9.63 -1.58 13.53
N TRP A 100 -9.56 -2.78 14.07
CA TRP A 100 -9.22 -4.02 13.38
C TRP A 100 -10.23 -4.35 12.26
N ASN A 101 -11.53 -4.27 12.57
CA ASN A 101 -12.61 -4.46 11.59
C ASN A 101 -12.58 -3.37 10.49
N VAL A 102 -12.26 -2.12 10.85
CA VAL A 102 -12.09 -1.03 9.87
C VAL A 102 -10.90 -1.29 8.94
N LEU A 103 -9.80 -1.84 9.45
CA LEU A 103 -8.65 -2.24 8.64
C LEU A 103 -9.03 -3.35 7.66
N ASP A 104 -9.75 -4.38 8.11
CA ASP A 104 -10.19 -5.48 7.26
C ASP A 104 -11.16 -5.03 6.16
N PHE A 105 -12.15 -4.20 6.49
CA PHE A 105 -13.04 -3.58 5.52
C PHE A 105 -12.26 -2.73 4.49
N GLY A 106 -11.30 -1.94 4.95
CA GLY A 106 -10.43 -1.12 4.09
C GLY A 106 -9.61 -1.96 3.12
N MET A 107 -8.96 -3.02 3.62
CA MET A 107 -8.17 -3.96 2.83
C MET A 107 -9.02 -4.64 1.74
N LEU A 108 -10.20 -5.15 2.08
CA LEU A 108 -11.11 -5.78 1.12
C LEU A 108 -11.62 -4.78 0.09
N SER A 109 -11.93 -3.54 0.49
CA SER A 109 -12.35 -2.48 -0.41
C SER A 109 -11.27 -2.15 -1.44
N ILE A 110 -9.99 -2.11 -1.03
CA ILE A 110 -8.86 -1.86 -1.94
C ILE A 110 -8.67 -3.05 -2.91
N PHE A 111 -8.84 -4.30 -2.46
CA PHE A 111 -8.84 -5.46 -3.37
C PHE A 111 -9.94 -5.35 -4.43
N VAL A 112 -11.17 -5.00 -4.04
CA VAL A 112 -12.28 -4.81 -4.99
C VAL A 112 -11.98 -3.69 -5.98
N ALA A 113 -11.47 -2.55 -5.50
CA ALA A 113 -11.06 -1.43 -6.37
C ALA A 113 -9.95 -1.83 -7.37
N SER A 114 -8.98 -2.64 -6.92
CA SER A 114 -7.92 -3.14 -7.80
C SER A 114 -8.46 -4.09 -8.88
N PHE A 115 -9.29 -5.06 -8.49
CA PHE A 115 -9.84 -6.04 -9.44
C PHE A 115 -10.83 -5.41 -10.43
N THR A 116 -11.63 -4.44 -9.98
CA THR A 116 -12.53 -3.69 -10.87
C THR A 116 -11.74 -2.87 -11.90
N ALA A 117 -10.66 -2.18 -11.49
CA ALA A 117 -9.77 -1.49 -12.42
C ALA A 117 -9.11 -2.45 -13.43
N ARG A 118 -8.68 -3.64 -12.98
CA ARG A 118 -8.14 -4.70 -13.85
C ARG A 118 -9.16 -5.22 -14.84
N PHE A 119 -10.39 -5.48 -14.38
CA PHE A 119 -11.49 -5.91 -15.22
C PHE A 119 -11.84 -4.87 -16.30
N MET A 120 -11.83 -3.58 -15.94
CA MET A 120 -12.01 -2.50 -16.91
C MET A 120 -10.87 -2.44 -17.95
N ALA A 121 -9.62 -2.69 -17.54
CA ALA A 121 -8.50 -2.79 -18.48
C ALA A 121 -8.69 -3.96 -19.46
N PHE A 122 -9.12 -5.12 -18.95
CA PHE A 122 -9.42 -6.30 -19.76
C PHE A 122 -10.56 -6.08 -20.77
N LEU A 123 -11.66 -5.44 -20.35
CA LEU A 123 -12.78 -5.13 -21.26
C LEU A 123 -12.35 -4.20 -22.40
N LYS A 124 -11.57 -3.16 -22.10
CA LYS A 124 -11.06 -2.23 -23.12
C LYS A 124 -10.10 -2.92 -24.09
N ALA A 125 -9.19 -3.76 -23.58
CA ALA A 125 -8.28 -4.55 -24.41
C ALA A 125 -9.04 -5.53 -25.32
N SER A 126 -10.04 -6.22 -24.78
CA SER A 126 -10.91 -7.14 -25.54
C SER A 126 -11.69 -6.43 -26.64
N LYS A 127 -12.21 -5.23 -26.36
CA LYS A 127 -12.90 -4.40 -27.36
C LYS A 127 -11.94 -3.96 -28.48
N ALA A 128 -10.70 -3.61 -28.14
CA ALA A 128 -9.68 -3.26 -29.13
C ALA A 128 -9.32 -4.47 -30.01
N GLN A 129 -9.20 -5.67 -29.44
CA GLN A 129 -8.98 -6.90 -30.22
C GLN A 129 -10.14 -7.18 -31.17
N GLN A 130 -11.38 -7.11 -30.69
CA GLN A 130 -12.56 -7.30 -31.53
C GLN A 130 -12.61 -6.32 -32.71
N TYR A 131 -12.21 -5.07 -32.49
CA TYR A 131 -12.12 -4.09 -33.56
C TYR A 131 -11.11 -4.51 -34.64
N VAL A 132 -9.90 -4.93 -34.21
CA VAL A 132 -8.84 -5.42 -35.10
C VAL A 132 -9.32 -6.63 -35.89
N ASP A 133 -9.95 -7.59 -35.22
CA ASP A 133 -10.44 -8.82 -35.86
C ASP A 133 -11.49 -8.55 -36.94
N MET A 134 -12.33 -7.52 -36.76
CA MET A 134 -13.39 -7.17 -37.72
C MET A 134 -12.94 -6.23 -38.85
N HIS A 135 -12.02 -5.30 -38.59
CA HIS A 135 -11.73 -4.18 -39.50
C HIS A 135 -10.33 -4.24 -40.13
N VAL A 136 -9.41 -5.04 -39.60
CA VAL A 136 -8.07 -5.17 -40.17
C VAL A 136 -8.03 -6.43 -41.04
N PRO A 137 -7.94 -6.28 -42.37
CA PRO A 137 -7.86 -7.43 -43.28
C PRO A 137 -6.50 -8.14 -43.17
N ASP A 138 -5.44 -7.39 -42.87
CA ASP A 138 -4.06 -7.88 -42.85
C ASP A 138 -3.81 -8.95 -41.78
N ASP A 139 -2.91 -9.89 -42.10
CA ASP A 139 -2.50 -10.96 -41.19
C ASP A 139 -1.60 -10.49 -40.05
N ASP A 140 -1.04 -9.28 -40.14
CA ASP A 140 -0.22 -8.65 -39.10
C ASP A 140 -0.71 -7.23 -38.78
N ILE A 141 -0.88 -6.96 -37.49
CA ILE A 141 -1.31 -5.66 -36.97
C ILE A 141 -0.23 -4.58 -37.12
N SER A 142 1.05 -4.97 -37.24
CA SER A 142 2.19 -4.05 -37.24
C SER A 142 2.20 -3.09 -38.45
N ASN A 143 1.67 -3.55 -39.59
CA ASN A 143 1.64 -2.79 -40.85
C ASN A 143 0.31 -2.07 -41.09
N ALA A 144 -0.72 -2.32 -40.27
CA ALA A 144 -2.05 -1.77 -40.44
C ALA A 144 -2.16 -0.34 -39.86
N SER A 145 -2.80 0.57 -40.60
CA SER A 145 -3.13 1.91 -40.10
C SER A 145 -4.32 1.83 -39.13
N LEU A 146 -4.04 1.87 -37.83
CA LEU A 146 -5.05 1.83 -36.78
C LEU A 146 -5.47 3.24 -36.31
N PRO A 147 -6.72 3.45 -35.89
CA PRO A 147 -7.10 4.64 -35.14
C PRO A 147 -6.30 4.76 -33.84
N ASP A 148 -5.97 5.99 -33.43
CA ASP A 148 -5.14 6.26 -32.24
C ASP A 148 -5.67 5.58 -30.96
N GLU A 149 -6.99 5.46 -30.82
CA GLU A 149 -7.62 4.80 -29.67
C GLU A 149 -7.32 3.30 -29.60
N VAL A 150 -7.20 2.64 -30.76
CA VAL A 150 -6.89 1.20 -30.86
C VAL A 150 -5.38 0.99 -30.85
N ALA A 151 -4.64 1.86 -31.53
CA ALA A 151 -3.18 1.85 -31.55
C ALA A 151 -2.57 1.99 -30.13
N TYR A 152 -3.22 2.72 -29.23
CA TYR A 152 -2.79 2.80 -27.83
C TYR A 152 -2.60 1.42 -27.16
N PHE A 153 -3.46 0.44 -27.49
CA PHE A 153 -3.41 -0.89 -26.88
C PHE A 153 -2.32 -1.79 -27.47
N THR A 154 -1.63 -1.37 -28.53
CA THR A 154 -0.45 -2.07 -29.07
C THR A 154 0.85 -1.60 -28.42
N TYR A 155 0.85 -0.46 -27.72
CA TYR A 155 2.05 0.13 -27.14
C TYR A 155 2.60 -0.59 -25.90
N ALA A 156 3.93 -0.57 -25.77
CA ALA A 156 4.65 -1.04 -24.59
C ALA A 156 4.46 -0.11 -23.37
N ARG A 157 4.89 -0.57 -22.20
CA ARG A 157 4.63 0.06 -20.89
C ARG A 157 5.16 1.48 -20.78
N ASN A 158 6.26 1.80 -21.46
CA ASN A 158 6.85 3.14 -21.47
C ASN A 158 5.95 4.24 -22.07
N LYS A 159 4.96 3.88 -22.90
CA LYS A 159 4.04 4.81 -23.56
C LYS A 159 2.64 4.80 -22.94
N TRP A 160 2.41 4.03 -21.87
CA TRP A 160 1.10 4.01 -21.22
C TRP A 160 0.81 5.35 -20.56
N ARG A 161 -0.48 5.73 -20.55
CA ARG A 161 -0.91 6.94 -19.86
C ARG A 161 -0.72 6.77 -18.35
N PRO A 162 -0.32 7.82 -17.61
CA PRO A 162 -0.14 7.72 -16.15
C PRO A 162 -1.40 7.28 -15.40
N SER A 163 -2.58 7.60 -15.93
CA SER A 163 -3.89 7.23 -15.38
C SER A 163 -4.45 5.92 -15.96
N ASP A 164 -3.62 5.06 -16.53
CA ASP A 164 -4.08 3.80 -17.12
C ASP A 164 -4.67 2.88 -16.03
N PRO A 165 -5.87 2.28 -16.24
CA PRO A 165 -6.50 1.40 -15.25
C PRO A 165 -5.63 0.23 -14.78
N GLN A 166 -4.73 -0.26 -15.64
CA GLN A 166 -3.77 -1.32 -15.27
C GLN A 166 -2.77 -0.83 -14.22
N ILE A 167 -2.25 0.39 -14.36
CA ILE A 167 -1.27 0.96 -13.41
C ILE A 167 -1.95 1.21 -12.07
N ILE A 168 -3.18 1.74 -12.10
CA ILE A 168 -3.99 1.94 -10.89
C ILE A 168 -4.27 0.60 -10.21
N SER A 169 -4.65 -0.42 -10.97
CA SER A 169 -4.88 -1.77 -10.44
C SER A 169 -3.64 -2.35 -9.75
N GLU A 170 -2.46 -2.26 -10.39
CA GLU A 170 -1.20 -2.76 -9.84
C GLU A 170 -0.80 -2.03 -8.56
N GLY A 171 -0.97 -0.71 -8.50
CA GLY A 171 -0.70 0.09 -7.30
C GLY A 171 -1.62 -0.26 -6.13
N LEU A 172 -2.93 -0.32 -6.38
CA LEU A 172 -3.91 -0.70 -5.35
C LEU A 172 -3.71 -2.15 -4.89
N TYR A 173 -3.40 -3.07 -5.82
CA TYR A 173 -3.12 -4.47 -5.49
C TYR A 173 -1.93 -4.60 -4.53
N ALA A 174 -0.84 -3.86 -4.79
CA ALA A 174 0.34 -3.87 -3.92
C ALA A 174 0.00 -3.40 -2.49
N ILE A 175 -0.79 -2.33 -2.36
CA ILE A 175 -1.26 -1.85 -1.06
C ILE A 175 -2.11 -2.91 -0.37
N ALA A 176 -3.05 -3.53 -1.08
CA ALA A 176 -3.92 -4.57 -0.53
C ALA A 176 -3.13 -5.80 -0.06
N VAL A 177 -2.09 -6.21 -0.80
CA VAL A 177 -1.20 -7.31 -0.40
C VAL A 177 -0.50 -6.98 0.92
N VAL A 178 0.09 -5.78 1.07
CA VAL A 178 0.75 -5.39 2.33
C VAL A 178 -0.24 -5.39 3.50
N LEU A 179 -1.42 -4.79 3.31
CA LEU A 179 -2.46 -4.79 4.34
C LEU A 179 -2.92 -6.21 4.68
N SER A 180 -2.99 -7.12 3.70
CA SER A 180 -3.36 -8.50 3.98
C SER A 180 -2.37 -9.19 4.93
N PHE A 181 -1.06 -8.96 4.83
CA PHE A 181 -0.11 -9.56 5.78
C PHE A 181 -0.30 -9.04 7.23
N SER A 182 -0.83 -7.83 7.41
CA SER A 182 -1.12 -7.31 8.76
C SER A 182 -2.17 -8.12 9.53
N ARG A 183 -3.06 -8.86 8.84
CA ARG A 183 -4.06 -9.75 9.47
C ARG A 183 -3.45 -10.93 10.24
N ILE A 184 -2.17 -11.25 10.05
CA ILE A 184 -1.50 -12.28 10.87
C ILE A 184 -1.58 -11.91 12.37
N ALA A 185 -1.65 -10.61 12.68
CA ALA A 185 -1.85 -10.12 14.04
C ALA A 185 -3.10 -10.70 14.73
N TYR A 186 -4.14 -11.17 14.02
CA TYR A 186 -5.30 -11.80 14.67
C TYR A 186 -5.01 -13.20 15.24
N ILE A 187 -3.94 -13.86 14.76
CA ILE A 187 -3.59 -15.22 15.17
C ILE A 187 -2.57 -15.20 16.31
N LEU A 188 -1.74 -14.17 16.38
CA LEU A 188 -0.67 -14.01 17.37
C LEU A 188 -1.13 -14.08 18.85
N PRO A 189 -2.32 -13.58 19.26
CA PRO A 189 -2.75 -13.65 20.66
C PRO A 189 -2.99 -15.07 21.17
N ALA A 190 -3.18 -16.03 20.26
CA ALA A 190 -3.43 -17.42 20.63
C ALA A 190 -2.18 -18.16 21.10
N ASN A 191 -0.98 -17.58 20.93
CA ASN A 191 0.26 -18.16 21.44
C ASN A 191 0.65 -17.52 22.78
N GLU A 192 1.02 -18.36 23.75
CA GLU A 192 1.45 -17.95 25.10
C GLU A 192 2.60 -16.94 25.05
N SER A 193 3.57 -17.12 24.16
CA SER A 193 4.72 -16.21 24.05
C SER A 193 4.44 -14.92 23.27
N PHE A 194 3.51 -14.93 22.30
CA PHE A 194 3.26 -13.76 21.43
C PHE A 194 2.08 -12.91 21.88
N GLY A 195 1.15 -13.45 22.68
CA GLY A 195 -0.01 -12.72 23.17
C GLY A 195 0.36 -11.49 23.99
N PRO A 196 1.14 -11.61 25.08
CA PRO A 196 1.55 -10.46 25.88
C PRO A 196 2.30 -9.41 25.05
N LEU A 197 3.18 -9.84 24.14
CA LEU A 197 3.94 -8.95 23.25
C LEU A 197 3.03 -8.13 22.32
N GLN A 198 1.95 -8.72 21.80
CA GLN A 198 1.03 -8.00 20.95
C GLN A 198 0.17 -6.99 21.73
N ILE A 199 -0.24 -7.35 22.95
CA ILE A 199 -1.02 -6.45 23.80
C ILE A 199 -0.18 -5.22 24.16
N SER A 200 1.08 -5.40 24.56
CA SER A 200 1.99 -4.28 24.85
C SER A 200 2.28 -3.43 23.60
N LEU A 201 2.47 -4.06 22.43
CA LEU A 201 2.59 -3.33 21.16
C LEU A 201 1.34 -2.49 20.84
N GLY A 202 0.14 -3.04 21.06
CA GLY A 202 -1.11 -2.32 20.84
C GLY A 202 -1.27 -1.11 21.77
N ARG A 203 -0.80 -1.20 23.01
CA ARG A 203 -0.80 -0.08 23.98
C ARG A 203 0.20 1.00 23.60
N THR A 204 1.44 0.63 23.27
CA THR A 204 2.46 1.58 22.83
C THR A 204 2.01 2.35 21.60
N VAL A 205 1.40 1.71 20.59
CA VAL A 205 0.84 2.39 19.41
C VAL A 205 -0.22 3.44 19.78
N LYS A 206 -1.09 3.17 20.77
CA LYS A 206 -2.06 4.16 21.24
C LYS A 206 -1.39 5.35 21.92
N ASP A 207 -0.31 5.12 22.66
CA ASP A 207 0.46 6.21 23.28
C ASP A 207 1.20 7.04 22.24
N ILE A 208 1.75 6.41 21.18
CA ILE A 208 2.36 7.09 20.03
C ILE A 208 1.42 8.14 19.43
N PHE A 209 0.13 7.82 19.26
CA PHE A 209 -0.85 8.75 18.68
C PHE A 209 -1.05 10.02 19.51
N LYS A 210 -0.90 9.97 20.85
CA LYS A 210 -0.99 11.15 21.71
C LYS A 210 0.13 12.14 21.41
N PHE A 211 1.35 11.65 21.19
CA PHE A 211 2.52 12.46 20.86
C PHE A 211 2.57 12.90 19.40
N MET A 212 1.92 12.16 18.50
CA MET A 212 1.86 12.47 17.07
C MET A 212 1.25 13.85 16.79
N VAL A 213 0.36 14.35 17.66
CA VAL A 213 -0.26 15.69 17.49
C VAL A 213 0.78 16.80 17.58
N ILE A 214 1.67 16.75 18.58
CA ILE A 214 2.76 17.74 18.75
C ILE A 214 3.72 17.63 17.57
N PHE A 215 4.06 16.41 17.17
CA PHE A 215 4.91 16.15 16.02
C PHE A 215 4.35 16.77 14.73
N ILE A 216 3.08 16.53 14.40
CA ILE A 216 2.44 17.09 13.20
C ILE A 216 2.44 18.63 13.24
N MET A 217 2.18 19.22 14.41
CA MET A 217 2.17 20.68 14.56
C MET A 217 3.53 21.30 14.23
N VAL A 218 4.61 20.74 14.80
CA VAL A 218 5.98 21.19 14.53
C VAL A 218 6.35 20.93 13.07
N PHE A 219 6.04 19.74 12.54
CA PHE A 219 6.32 19.37 11.16
C PHE A 219 5.67 20.34 10.15
N VAL A 220 4.39 20.65 10.32
CA VAL A 220 3.67 21.58 9.44
C VAL A 220 4.22 23.01 9.56
N ALA A 221 4.56 23.46 10.77
CA ALA A 221 5.14 24.79 10.98
C ALA A 221 6.45 24.97 10.19
N PHE A 222 7.35 23.99 10.27
CA PHE A 222 8.60 24.01 9.50
C PHE A 222 8.37 23.82 8.00
N MET A 223 7.42 22.96 7.59
CA MET A 223 7.08 22.76 6.18
C MET A 223 6.63 24.06 5.52
N ILE A 224 5.68 24.77 6.15
CA ILE A 224 5.18 26.05 5.63
C ILE A 224 6.27 27.13 5.70
N GLY A 225 7.08 27.17 6.76
CA GLY A 225 8.21 28.10 6.87
C GLY A 225 9.24 27.92 5.75
N MET A 226 9.64 26.69 5.47
CA MET A 226 10.60 26.36 4.40
C MET A 226 10.00 26.61 3.02
N PHE A 227 8.73 26.26 2.80
CA PHE A 227 8.01 26.55 1.55
C PHE A 227 7.96 28.05 1.28
N ASN A 228 7.58 28.87 2.26
CA ASN A 228 7.52 30.31 2.10
C ASN A 228 8.88 30.94 1.83
N LEU A 229 9.96 30.39 2.39
CA LEU A 229 11.33 30.85 2.15
C LEU A 229 11.81 30.55 0.71
N TYR A 230 11.48 29.36 0.19
CA TYR A 230 12.05 28.85 -1.07
C TYR A 230 11.11 28.87 -2.28
N SER A 231 9.82 29.17 -2.11
CA SER A 231 8.82 29.15 -3.21
C SER A 231 9.21 30.03 -4.40
N TYR A 232 9.81 31.21 -4.16
CA TYR A 232 10.27 32.13 -5.21
C TYR A 232 11.56 31.69 -5.93
N TYR A 233 12.21 30.63 -5.47
CA TYR A 233 13.48 30.14 -6.02
C TYR A 233 13.32 28.93 -6.97
N LEU A 234 12.12 28.72 -7.51
CA LEU A 234 11.89 27.70 -8.53
C LEU A 234 12.82 27.90 -9.74
N GLY A 235 13.54 26.85 -10.14
CA GLY A 235 14.56 26.90 -11.21
C GLY A 235 15.93 27.45 -10.79
N ALA A 236 16.03 28.09 -9.63
CA ALA A 236 17.24 28.69 -9.08
C ALA A 236 17.95 27.81 -8.01
N LYS A 237 17.51 26.56 -7.87
CA LYS A 237 18.07 25.56 -6.93
C LYS A 237 18.69 24.39 -7.69
N TYR A 238 19.57 23.65 -7.01
CA TYR A 238 20.11 22.38 -7.52
C TYR A 238 19.13 21.21 -7.37
N ASN A 239 18.24 21.29 -6.37
CA ASN A 239 17.22 20.29 -6.07
C ASN A 239 15.83 20.97 -6.02
N PRO A 240 14.73 20.33 -6.51
CA PRO A 240 13.37 20.86 -6.42
C PRO A 240 12.82 21.03 -4.98
N ALA A 241 13.53 20.57 -3.96
CA ALA A 241 13.15 20.67 -2.55
C ALA A 241 12.67 22.08 -2.14
N PHE A 242 11.61 22.12 -1.34
CA PHE A 242 11.00 23.32 -0.76
C PHE A 242 10.35 24.32 -1.74
N THR A 243 10.34 24.04 -3.04
CA THR A 243 9.74 24.96 -4.04
C THR A 243 8.22 24.84 -4.13
N THR A 244 7.68 23.65 -3.83
CA THR A 244 6.24 23.37 -3.73
C THR A 244 5.91 22.78 -2.38
N VAL A 245 4.64 22.81 -1.97
CA VAL A 245 4.20 22.20 -0.70
C VAL A 245 4.47 20.69 -0.70
N GLU A 246 4.23 20.00 -1.83
CA GLU A 246 4.49 18.57 -1.97
C GLU A 246 5.97 18.22 -1.82
N GLU A 247 6.87 18.95 -2.49
CA GLU A 247 8.31 18.70 -2.39
C GLU A 247 8.87 19.10 -1.00
N SER A 248 8.27 20.11 -0.36
CA SER A 248 8.58 20.47 1.04
C SER A 248 8.22 19.33 2.00
N PHE A 249 7.03 18.74 1.84
CA PHE A 249 6.59 17.57 2.61
C PHE A 249 7.55 16.40 2.41
N LYS A 250 7.86 16.03 1.16
CA LYS A 250 8.78 14.92 0.85
C LYS A 250 10.15 15.13 1.49
N THR A 251 10.73 16.30 1.32
CA THR A 251 12.09 16.60 1.83
C THR A 251 12.14 16.53 3.36
N LEU A 252 11.17 17.15 4.06
CA LEU A 252 11.13 17.09 5.53
C LEU A 252 10.80 15.69 6.04
N PHE A 253 9.90 14.96 5.38
CA PHE A 253 9.55 13.60 5.78
C PHE A 253 10.77 12.67 5.72
N TRP A 254 11.50 12.68 4.59
CA TRP A 254 12.69 11.83 4.43
C TRP A 254 13.88 12.27 5.28
N SER A 255 13.94 13.55 5.68
CA SER A 255 15.00 14.05 6.57
C SER A 255 14.95 13.44 7.98
N ILE A 256 13.78 13.04 8.48
CA ILE A 256 13.64 12.37 9.78
C ILE A 256 14.43 11.05 9.79
N PHE A 257 14.51 10.39 8.64
CA PHE A 257 15.24 9.13 8.45
C PHE A 257 16.69 9.34 7.99
N GLY A 258 17.17 10.59 7.92
CA GLY A 258 18.52 10.92 7.46
C GLY A 258 18.74 10.73 5.95
N LEU A 259 17.68 10.60 5.16
CA LEU A 259 17.75 10.37 3.70
C LEU A 259 17.67 11.66 2.88
N SER A 260 17.61 12.82 3.53
CA SER A 260 17.55 14.12 2.85
C SER A 260 18.94 14.75 2.71
N GLU A 261 19.23 15.28 1.53
CA GLU A 261 20.50 15.91 1.22
C GLU A 261 20.59 17.36 1.73
N VAL A 262 21.75 17.76 2.23
CA VAL A 262 22.04 19.16 2.63
C VAL A 262 22.02 20.12 1.44
N ILE A 263 22.28 19.61 0.23
CA ILE A 263 22.22 20.36 -1.04
C ILE A 263 20.81 20.91 -1.31
N SER A 264 19.77 20.35 -0.68
CA SER A 264 18.38 20.84 -0.76
C SER A 264 18.19 22.30 -0.32
N VAL A 265 19.11 22.84 0.49
CA VAL A 265 19.08 24.22 1.03
C VAL A 265 19.87 25.20 0.15
N VAL A 266 20.81 24.69 -0.66
CA VAL A 266 21.75 25.49 -1.46
C VAL A 266 21.07 26.10 -2.69
N LEU A 267 21.33 27.38 -2.92
CA LEU A 267 20.86 28.15 -4.07
C LEU A 267 21.96 28.27 -5.13
N LYS A 268 21.57 28.54 -6.38
CA LYS A 268 22.51 28.89 -7.45
C LYS A 268 22.93 30.37 -7.42
N TYR A 269 22.13 31.23 -6.81
CA TYR A 269 22.39 32.67 -6.69
C TYR A 269 23.13 33.00 -5.38
N ASP A 270 23.85 34.12 -5.36
CA ASP A 270 24.63 34.61 -4.19
C ASP A 270 23.73 35.25 -3.09
N HIS A 271 22.50 34.77 -2.94
CA HIS A 271 21.58 35.20 -1.87
C HIS A 271 21.91 34.48 -0.56
N LYS A 272 23.13 34.68 -0.06
CA LYS A 272 23.67 34.00 1.13
C LYS A 272 22.82 34.16 2.38
N PHE A 273 22.11 35.29 2.53
CA PHE A 273 21.22 35.48 3.67
C PHE A 273 20.10 34.42 3.70
N ILE A 274 19.45 34.17 2.56
CA ILE A 274 18.37 33.19 2.45
C ILE A 274 18.89 31.77 2.66
N GLU A 275 20.05 31.47 2.07
CA GLU A 275 20.72 30.18 2.26
C GLU A 275 21.06 29.93 3.74
N ASN A 276 21.61 30.93 4.44
CA ASN A 276 21.91 30.86 5.88
C ASN A 276 20.64 30.68 6.73
N ILE A 277 19.56 31.40 6.44
CA ILE A 277 18.29 31.21 7.14
C ILE A 277 17.75 29.79 6.91
N GLY A 278 17.87 29.27 5.68
CA GLY A 278 17.49 27.90 5.36
C GLY A 278 18.31 26.86 6.13
N TYR A 279 19.63 27.05 6.24
CA TYR A 279 20.50 26.19 7.04
C TYR A 279 20.10 26.19 8.52
N VAL A 280 19.83 27.37 9.08
CA VAL A 280 19.41 27.50 10.48
C VAL A 280 18.07 26.82 10.71
N LEU A 281 17.05 27.11 9.89
CA LEU A 281 15.72 26.51 10.03
C LEU A 281 15.76 25.00 9.88
N TYR A 282 16.48 24.49 8.89
CA TYR A 282 16.62 23.05 8.67
C TYR A 282 17.42 22.37 9.78
N GLY A 283 18.45 23.02 10.32
CA GLY A 283 19.19 22.54 11.48
C GLY A 283 18.32 22.46 12.74
N VAL A 284 17.58 23.54 13.05
CA VAL A 284 16.65 23.59 14.19
C VAL A 284 15.54 22.55 14.04
N TYR A 285 15.00 22.36 12.83
CA TYR A 285 14.04 21.30 12.55
C TYR A 285 14.59 19.92 12.94
N ASN A 286 15.78 19.56 12.45
CA ASN A 286 16.38 18.24 12.71
C ASN A 286 16.65 18.03 14.21
N VAL A 287 17.18 19.03 14.92
CA VAL A 287 17.38 18.97 16.37
C VAL A 287 16.03 18.79 17.09
N THR A 288 15.03 19.56 16.70
CA THR A 288 13.69 19.48 17.31
C THR A 288 13.05 18.11 17.08
N MET A 289 13.16 17.54 15.87
CA MET A 289 12.65 16.20 15.56
C MET A 289 13.31 15.13 16.44
N VAL A 290 14.63 15.20 16.61
CA VAL A 290 15.35 14.26 17.49
C VAL A 290 14.87 14.39 18.94
N VAL A 291 14.71 15.61 19.45
CA VAL A 291 14.21 15.83 20.83
C VAL A 291 12.78 15.30 21.01
N VAL A 292 11.89 15.54 20.04
CA VAL A 292 10.51 15.04 20.10
C VAL A 292 10.47 13.51 20.06
N LEU A 293 11.22 12.89 19.17
CA LEU A 293 11.30 11.42 19.07
C LEU A 293 11.90 10.80 20.34
N LEU A 294 12.91 11.43 20.93
CA LEU A 294 13.53 10.96 22.18
C LEU A 294 12.56 11.07 23.36
N ASN A 295 11.84 12.18 23.49
CA ASN A 295 10.83 12.35 24.53
C ASN A 295 9.69 11.33 24.40
N MET A 296 9.29 11.03 23.16
CA MET A 296 8.31 9.99 22.86
C MET A 296 8.83 8.61 23.25
N LEU A 297 10.10 8.28 22.97
CA LEU A 297 10.72 7.02 23.37
C LEU A 297 10.76 6.86 24.90
N ILE A 298 11.16 7.91 25.63
CA ILE A 298 11.19 7.89 27.10
C ILE A 298 9.78 7.64 27.66
N ALA A 299 8.77 8.33 27.12
CA ALA A 299 7.39 8.15 27.55
C ALA A 299 6.90 6.71 27.33
N MET A 300 7.26 6.08 26.20
CA MET A 300 6.92 4.68 25.92
C MET A 300 7.62 3.69 26.86
N ILE A 301 8.88 3.94 27.21
CA ILE A 301 9.61 3.09 28.19
C ILE A 301 8.97 3.22 29.58
N ASN A 302 8.60 4.44 29.98
CA ASN A 302 7.98 4.68 31.28
C ASN A 302 6.60 4.02 31.42
N SER A 303 5.74 4.06 30.39
CA SER A 303 4.46 3.35 30.45
C SER A 303 4.66 1.83 30.48
N SER A 304 5.64 1.31 29.75
CA SER A 304 6.00 -0.11 29.78
C SER A 304 6.53 -0.55 31.15
N TYR A 305 7.29 0.30 31.84
CA TYR A 305 7.82 0.02 33.19
C TYR A 305 6.70 -0.01 34.24
N GLN A 306 5.76 0.94 34.18
CA GLN A 306 4.60 0.98 35.08
C GLN A 306 3.72 -0.27 34.95
N GLU A 307 3.56 -0.80 33.74
CA GLU A 307 2.78 -2.03 33.50
C GLU A 307 3.44 -3.26 34.13
N ILE A 308 4.77 -3.37 34.06
CA ILE A 308 5.51 -4.47 34.72
C ILE A 308 5.43 -4.36 36.24
N GLU A 309 5.46 -3.14 36.79
CA GLU A 309 5.34 -2.89 38.23
C GLU A 309 3.94 -3.24 38.75
N GLU A 310 2.89 -2.87 38.02
CA GLU A 310 1.50 -3.21 38.37
C GLU A 310 1.20 -4.73 38.29
N ASP A 311 1.74 -5.43 37.28
CA ASP A 311 1.56 -6.88 37.15
C ASP A 311 2.38 -7.65 38.21
N ALA A 312 3.53 -7.14 38.63
CA ALA A 312 4.36 -7.73 39.70
C ALA A 312 3.72 -7.65 41.09
N ASP A 313 2.79 -6.70 41.31
CA ASP A 313 2.03 -6.57 42.56
C ASP A 313 0.79 -7.49 42.60
N VAL A 314 0.39 -8.09 41.47
CA VAL A 314 -0.78 -8.97 41.34
C VAL A 314 -0.41 -10.47 41.36
N GLU A 315 0.83 -10.85 41.03
CA GLU A 315 1.39 -12.21 41.21
C GLU A 315 1.83 -12.51 42.66
#